data_AF-A0AAN8PJY2-F1
#
_entry.id   AF-A0AAN8PJY2-F1
#
_cell.length_a   1.000
_cell.length_b   1.000
_cell.length_c   1.000
_cell.angle_alpha   90.00
_cell.angle_beta   90.00
_cell.angle_gamma   90.00
#
_symmetry.space_group_name_H-M   'P 1'
#
loop_
_entity.id
_entity.type
_entity.pdbx_description
1 polymer ?
#
loop_
_entity_poly.entity_id
_entity_poly.type
_entity_poly.pdbx_seq_one_letter_code
_entity_poly.pdbx_strand_id
1 'polypeptide(L)'
;MGCCNRRLFFQVFLAIVQGLLVLTQGTLLNYYIISHFSATNTTYFFFLGDFICIFLYAGTLTIAYRYLQEHSKQKNPNNSFLYSPKRFITNYSTSKFGVLPLIYVSWAVYALLLLSKIAVIFTSDIPDKLSTKDVAGPQLLKVGIAMSGVIYLVLVEGHNWSEAGSPRYSYVSSVCVKTGIEILDSVSFLSIIINDSAEDLMETLTPGFVSGIVAIVGVNFLLPVLILYKLSLGEHHWKKLPLPITVFHNLLHVLSVDLPYFAIRLLLWVRHHHNTSVFIMKNAFGILTAARNIYPDLKMCLTKAPKRQNEFLSGEKIVYVDDIVGDDEKAVDELKKVILQKNNKALGDK
;
A
#
# COMPACT_ATOMS: atom_id res chain seq x y z
N MET A 1 -20.15 -24.99 -13.80
CA MET A 1 -18.98 -24.59 -14.62
C MET A 1 -18.89 -23.08 -14.94
N GLY A 2 -19.91 -22.24 -14.72
CA GLY A 2 -19.90 -20.81 -15.16
C GLY A 2 -19.08 -19.80 -14.35
N CYS A 3 -18.89 -19.98 -13.03
CA CYS A 3 -18.26 -18.95 -12.19
C CYS A 3 -16.73 -18.79 -12.40
N CYS A 4 -16.03 -19.86 -12.77
CA CYS A 4 -14.58 -19.80 -12.95
C CYS A 4 -14.19 -18.98 -14.20
N ASN A 5 -15.01 -19.05 -15.26
CA ASN A 5 -14.76 -18.33 -16.50
C ASN A 5 -14.98 -16.82 -16.33
N ARG A 6 -15.99 -16.42 -15.55
CA ARG A 6 -16.27 -15.00 -15.25
C ARG A 6 -15.16 -14.32 -14.43
N ARG A 7 -14.60 -15.02 -13.43
CA ARG A 7 -13.48 -14.49 -12.61
C ARG A 7 -12.20 -14.35 -13.43
N LEU A 8 -11.92 -15.30 -14.31
CA LEU A 8 -10.78 -15.22 -15.23
C LEU A 8 -10.94 -14.03 -16.18
N PHE A 9 -12.11 -13.89 -16.81
CA PHE A 9 -12.41 -12.78 -17.71
C PHE A 9 -12.20 -11.42 -17.03
N PHE A 10 -12.73 -11.23 -15.82
CA PHE A 10 -12.57 -10.00 -15.06
C PHE A 10 -11.09 -9.71 -14.74
N GLN A 11 -10.31 -10.72 -14.35
CA GLN A 11 -8.89 -10.52 -14.08
C GLN A 11 -8.10 -10.14 -15.34
N VAL A 12 -8.37 -10.81 -16.46
CA VAL A 12 -7.74 -10.49 -17.75
C VAL A 12 -8.09 -9.07 -18.17
N PHE A 13 -9.36 -8.66 -18.01
CA PHE A 13 -9.80 -7.30 -18.25
C PHE A 13 -9.04 -6.29 -17.39
N LEU A 14 -8.91 -6.52 -16.08
CA LEU A 14 -8.12 -5.66 -15.19
C LEU A 14 -6.65 -5.57 -15.62
N ALA A 15 -6.04 -6.69 -16.03
CA ALA A 15 -4.65 -6.69 -16.49
C ALA A 15 -4.46 -5.87 -17.79
N ILE A 16 -5.40 -5.97 -18.73
CA ILE A 16 -5.39 -5.18 -19.96
C ILE A 16 -5.56 -3.69 -19.64
N VAL A 17 -6.56 -3.34 -18.81
CA VAL A 17 -6.80 -1.96 -18.39
C VAL A 17 -5.59 -1.38 -17.67
N GLN A 18 -4.98 -2.14 -16.75
CA GLN A 18 -3.77 -1.73 -16.04
C GLN A 18 -2.61 -1.45 -17.00
N GLY A 19 -2.38 -2.34 -17.98
CA GLY A 19 -1.35 -2.16 -19.00
C GLY A 19 -1.58 -0.92 -19.85
N LEU A 20 -2.83 -0.69 -20.29
CA LEU A 20 -3.20 0.48 -21.08
C LEU A 20 -3.02 1.78 -20.29
N LEU A 21 -3.40 1.81 -19.01
CA LEU A 21 -3.23 2.97 -18.15
C LEU A 21 -1.75 3.33 -17.97
N VAL A 22 -0.91 2.33 -17.64
CA VAL A 22 0.54 2.54 -17.48
C VAL A 22 1.18 2.98 -18.79
N LEU A 23 0.80 2.37 -19.93
CA LEU A 23 1.32 2.77 -21.23
C LEU A 23 0.92 4.20 -21.60
N THR A 24 -0.36 4.56 -21.37
CA THR A 24 -0.88 5.89 -21.68
C THR A 24 -0.19 6.95 -20.81
N GLN A 25 -0.09 6.71 -19.51
CA GLN A 25 0.60 7.58 -18.58
C GLN A 25 2.09 7.70 -18.91
N GLY A 26 2.76 6.58 -19.14
CA GLY A 26 4.19 6.54 -19.46
C GLY A 26 4.49 7.33 -20.73
N THR A 27 3.73 7.10 -21.80
CA THR A 27 3.84 7.82 -23.07
C THR A 27 3.60 9.31 -22.89
N LEU A 28 2.57 9.69 -22.13
CA LEU A 28 2.25 11.09 -21.89
C LEU A 28 3.37 11.81 -21.14
N LEU A 29 3.90 11.24 -20.07
CA LEU A 29 5.00 11.86 -19.31
C LEU A 29 6.32 11.87 -20.11
N ASN A 30 6.58 10.82 -20.89
CA ASN A 30 7.76 10.76 -21.75
C ASN A 30 7.69 11.81 -22.86
N TYR A 31 6.50 12.12 -23.39
CA TYR A 31 6.32 13.20 -24.35
C TYR A 31 6.81 14.55 -23.78
N TYR A 32 6.45 14.90 -22.55
CA TYR A 32 6.95 16.13 -21.90
C TYR A 32 8.48 16.16 -21.80
N ILE A 33 9.09 15.05 -21.36
CA ILE A 33 10.54 14.95 -21.18
C ILE A 33 11.28 15.02 -22.53
N ILE A 34 10.82 14.26 -23.54
CA ILE A 34 11.48 14.19 -24.85
C ILE A 34 11.31 15.49 -25.63
N SER A 35 10.14 16.12 -25.55
CA SER A 35 9.91 17.40 -26.23
C SER A 35 10.89 18.49 -25.76
N HIS A 36 11.31 18.44 -24.49
CA HIS A 36 12.28 19.36 -23.91
C HIS A 36 13.73 18.94 -24.16
N PHE A 37 14.05 17.65 -24.00
CA PHE A 37 15.42 17.11 -24.09
C PHE A 37 15.65 16.36 -25.41
N SER A 38 15.20 16.93 -26.53
CA SER A 38 15.19 16.27 -27.84
C SER A 38 16.59 15.89 -28.37
N ALA A 39 17.65 16.54 -27.87
CA ALA A 39 19.02 16.27 -28.25
C ALA A 39 19.63 15.02 -27.60
N THR A 40 19.04 14.48 -26.53
CA THR A 40 19.65 13.41 -25.72
C THR A 40 18.89 12.10 -25.84
N ASN A 41 19.54 11.06 -26.35
CA ASN A 41 18.95 9.73 -26.51
C ASN A 41 18.64 9.01 -25.18
N THR A 42 19.16 9.49 -24.05
CA THR A 42 18.94 8.85 -22.74
C THR A 42 17.49 8.95 -22.26
N THR A 43 16.74 9.93 -22.76
CA THR A 43 15.33 10.15 -22.42
C THR A 43 14.43 8.98 -22.86
N TYR A 44 14.82 8.26 -23.91
CA TYR A 44 14.08 7.08 -24.39
C TYR A 44 14.17 5.88 -23.43
N PHE A 45 15.16 5.82 -22.52
CA PHE A 45 15.22 4.74 -21.51
C PHE A 45 14.04 4.74 -20.56
N PHE A 46 13.30 5.86 -20.42
CA PHE A 46 12.08 5.89 -19.64
C PHE A 46 10.99 4.95 -20.19
N PHE A 47 10.93 4.74 -21.52
CA PHE A 47 10.02 3.75 -22.10
C PHE A 47 10.36 2.32 -21.68
N LEU A 48 11.66 1.99 -21.56
CA LEU A 48 12.08 0.68 -21.08
C LEU A 48 11.58 0.45 -19.65
N GLY A 49 11.65 1.46 -18.79
CA GLY A 49 11.07 1.42 -17.44
C GLY A 49 9.56 1.18 -17.45
N ASP A 50 8.83 1.84 -18.35
CA ASP A 50 7.37 1.64 -18.49
C ASP A 50 7.02 0.20 -18.90
N PHE A 51 7.78 -0.38 -19.83
CA PHE A 51 7.59 -1.79 -20.21
C PHE A 51 7.85 -2.73 -19.05
N ILE A 52 8.90 -2.49 -18.26
CA ILE A 52 9.18 -3.27 -17.05
C ILE A 52 7.98 -3.21 -16.08
N CYS A 53 7.39 -2.04 -15.86
CA CYS A 53 6.20 -1.89 -15.02
C CYS A 53 5.00 -2.68 -15.55
N ILE A 54 4.75 -2.66 -16.86
CA ILE A 54 3.65 -3.42 -17.49
C ILE A 54 3.83 -4.92 -17.25
N PHE A 55 5.04 -5.46 -17.50
CA PHE A 55 5.33 -6.87 -17.25
C PHE A 55 5.22 -7.24 -15.77
N LEU A 56 5.72 -6.39 -14.87
CA LEU A 56 5.61 -6.60 -13.43
C LEU A 56 4.15 -6.62 -12.98
N TYR A 57 3.31 -5.69 -13.44
CA TYR A 57 1.89 -5.69 -13.08
C TYR A 57 1.12 -6.88 -13.66
N ALA A 58 1.39 -7.26 -14.91
CA ALA A 58 0.82 -8.46 -15.50
C ALA A 58 1.20 -9.72 -14.69
N GLY A 59 2.46 -9.83 -14.29
CA GLY A 59 2.96 -10.90 -13.42
C GLY A 59 2.28 -10.91 -12.05
N THR A 60 2.20 -9.75 -11.40
CA THR A 60 1.53 -9.57 -10.10
C THR A 60 0.07 -10.02 -10.16
N LEU A 61 -0.70 -9.54 -11.15
CA LEU A 61 -2.12 -9.90 -11.30
C LEU A 61 -2.33 -11.37 -11.66
N THR A 62 -1.42 -11.97 -12.43
CA THR A 62 -1.46 -13.41 -12.76
C THR A 62 -1.21 -14.28 -11.53
N ILE A 63 -0.22 -13.90 -10.71
CA ILE A 63 0.11 -14.62 -9.47
C ILE A 63 -1.01 -14.45 -8.44
N ALA A 64 -1.56 -13.23 -8.31
CA ALA A 64 -2.72 -12.97 -7.48
C ALA A 64 -3.93 -13.83 -7.89
N TYR A 65 -4.21 -13.95 -9.19
CA TYR A 65 -5.27 -14.81 -9.71
C TYR A 65 -5.08 -16.27 -9.31
N ARG A 66 -3.89 -16.82 -9.55
CA ARG A 66 -3.57 -18.23 -9.21
C ARG A 66 -3.74 -18.48 -7.72
N TYR A 67 -3.23 -17.56 -6.90
CA TYR A 67 -3.37 -17.61 -5.44
C TYR A 67 -4.83 -17.60 -5.00
N LEU A 68 -5.61 -16.63 -5.48
CA LEU A 68 -7.02 -16.49 -5.08
C LEU A 68 -7.86 -17.67 -5.60
N GLN A 69 -7.53 -18.23 -6.77
CA GLN A 69 -8.18 -19.41 -7.32
C GLN A 69 -7.97 -20.63 -6.44
N GLU A 70 -6.74 -20.89 -5.98
CA GLU A 70 -6.47 -22.00 -5.07
C GLU A 70 -7.07 -21.76 -3.69
N HIS A 71 -6.99 -20.54 -3.15
CA HIS A 71 -7.62 -20.19 -1.88
C HIS A 71 -9.13 -20.41 -1.92
N SER A 72 -9.79 -20.12 -3.05
CA SER A 72 -11.23 -20.37 -3.21
C SER A 72 -11.61 -21.85 -3.34
N LYS A 73 -10.66 -22.72 -3.70
CA LYS A 73 -10.85 -24.18 -3.83
C LYS A 73 -10.53 -24.93 -2.53
N GLN A 74 -9.68 -24.37 -1.67
CA GLN A 74 -9.28 -25.01 -0.42
C GLN A 74 -10.38 -24.90 0.64
N LYS A 75 -10.82 -26.04 1.18
CA LYS A 75 -11.68 -26.13 2.37
C LYS A 75 -10.92 -25.93 3.69
N ASN A 76 -9.59 -25.97 3.67
CA ASN A 76 -8.76 -25.95 4.88
C ASN A 76 -7.72 -24.80 4.83
N PRO A 77 -7.81 -23.78 5.71
CA PRO A 77 -7.05 -22.52 5.61
C PRO A 77 -5.55 -22.64 5.90
N ASN A 78 -5.07 -23.77 6.44
CA ASN A 78 -3.67 -23.96 6.80
C ASN A 78 -2.73 -24.18 5.60
N ASN A 79 -3.26 -24.54 4.42
CA ASN A 79 -2.47 -24.72 3.18
C ASN A 79 -2.35 -23.44 2.33
N SER A 80 -2.79 -22.29 2.84
CA SER A 80 -2.75 -20.98 2.17
C SER A 80 -1.32 -20.48 1.86
N PHE A 81 -0.27 -21.14 2.34
CA PHE A 81 1.13 -20.76 2.12
C PHE A 81 1.76 -21.31 0.83
N LEU A 82 1.00 -22.04 -0.01
CA LEU A 82 1.50 -22.68 -1.24
C LEU A 82 2.15 -21.72 -2.27
N TYR A 83 1.79 -20.43 -2.24
CA TYR A 83 2.36 -19.38 -3.11
C TYR A 83 3.26 -18.37 -2.39
N SER A 84 3.56 -18.59 -1.11
CA SER A 84 4.66 -17.87 -0.45
C SER A 84 5.97 -18.19 -1.18
N PRO A 85 6.96 -17.26 -1.23
CA PRO A 85 8.29 -17.51 -1.83
C PRO A 85 9.00 -18.80 -1.39
N LYS A 86 8.54 -19.42 -0.29
CA LYS A 86 8.92 -20.75 0.21
C LYS A 86 9.01 -21.85 -0.84
N ARG A 87 8.24 -21.83 -1.93
CA ARG A 87 8.27 -22.92 -2.93
C ARG A 87 9.48 -22.87 -3.85
N PHE A 88 10.03 -21.68 -4.11
CA PHE A 88 11.24 -21.53 -4.94
C PHE A 88 12.53 -21.53 -4.12
N ILE A 89 12.45 -21.28 -2.80
CA ILE A 89 13.60 -21.25 -1.90
C ILE A 89 13.27 -22.07 -0.65
N THR A 90 13.72 -23.33 -0.63
CA THR A 90 13.38 -24.35 0.39
C THR A 90 13.89 -24.03 1.80
N ASN A 91 14.81 -23.07 1.96
CA ASN A 91 15.42 -22.69 3.25
C ASN A 91 14.97 -21.33 3.82
N TYR A 92 13.94 -20.69 3.28
CA TYR A 92 13.51 -19.39 3.79
C TYR A 92 12.46 -19.51 4.91
N SER A 93 12.87 -19.17 6.14
CA SER A 93 12.03 -19.07 7.34
C SER A 93 10.74 -18.31 7.05
N THR A 94 9.62 -18.76 7.65
CA THR A 94 8.25 -18.20 7.54
C THR A 94 8.26 -16.73 7.12
N SER A 95 7.97 -16.50 5.84
CA SER A 95 8.35 -15.30 5.10
C SER A 95 7.72 -14.05 5.71
N LYS A 96 8.56 -13.20 6.31
CA LYS A 96 8.21 -11.83 6.72
C LYS A 96 7.74 -10.97 5.53
N PHE A 97 7.90 -11.43 4.29
CA PHE A 97 7.55 -10.69 3.07
C PHE A 97 6.07 -10.79 2.66
N GLY A 98 5.26 -11.55 3.40
CA GLY A 98 3.85 -11.75 3.11
C GLY A 98 3.59 -12.87 2.09
N VAL A 99 2.30 -13.08 1.83
CA VAL A 99 1.77 -14.14 0.94
C VAL A 99 1.80 -13.71 -0.51
N LEU A 100 1.60 -12.41 -0.78
CA LEU A 100 1.59 -11.82 -2.12
C LEU A 100 2.59 -10.65 -2.21
N PRO A 101 3.91 -10.91 -2.12
CA PRO A 101 4.89 -9.83 -2.03
C PRO A 101 4.94 -8.92 -3.27
N LEU A 102 4.55 -9.44 -4.42
CA LEU A 102 4.63 -8.72 -5.69
C LEU A 102 3.71 -7.50 -5.76
N ILE A 103 2.65 -7.43 -4.96
CA ILE A 103 1.74 -6.28 -4.98
C ILE A 103 2.45 -4.98 -4.55
N TYR A 104 3.20 -5.02 -3.46
CA TYR A 104 3.92 -3.84 -2.97
C TYR A 104 5.25 -3.63 -3.72
N VAL A 105 5.90 -4.71 -4.19
CA VAL A 105 7.12 -4.59 -5.01
C VAL A 105 6.82 -3.94 -6.34
N SER A 106 5.77 -4.39 -7.05
CA SER A 106 5.39 -3.80 -8.34
C SER A 106 4.96 -2.34 -8.21
N TRP A 107 4.21 -1.99 -7.16
CA TRP A 107 3.92 -0.59 -6.85
C TRP A 107 5.18 0.22 -6.55
N ALA A 108 6.12 -0.30 -5.75
CA ALA A 108 7.35 0.42 -5.42
C ALA A 108 8.19 0.72 -6.67
N VAL A 109 8.37 -0.27 -7.55
CA VAL A 109 9.12 -0.08 -8.81
C VAL A 109 8.43 0.97 -9.68
N TYR A 110 7.12 0.86 -9.86
CA TYR A 110 6.33 1.84 -10.61
C TYR A 110 6.42 3.24 -10.00
N ALA A 111 6.25 3.37 -8.68
CA ALA A 111 6.30 4.64 -7.98
C ALA A 111 7.68 5.30 -8.13
N LEU A 112 8.78 4.55 -7.99
CA LEU A 112 10.13 5.08 -8.19
C LEU A 112 10.36 5.58 -9.63
N LEU A 113 9.86 4.84 -10.63
CA LEU A 113 9.95 5.26 -12.04
C LEU A 113 9.06 6.47 -12.34
N LEU A 114 7.86 6.54 -11.76
CA LEU A 114 7.00 7.72 -11.88
C LEU A 114 7.65 8.93 -11.21
N LEU A 115 8.24 8.74 -10.01
CA LEU A 115 8.89 9.81 -9.26
C LEU A 115 10.15 10.32 -9.93
N SER A 116 10.92 9.47 -10.62
CA SER A 116 12.06 9.95 -11.40
C SER A 116 11.61 10.84 -12.57
N LYS A 117 10.50 10.49 -13.23
CA LYS A 117 9.89 11.35 -14.27
C LYS A 117 9.36 12.67 -13.69
N ILE A 118 8.65 12.62 -12.56
CA ILE A 118 8.16 13.82 -11.88
C ILE A 118 9.34 14.70 -11.46
N ALA A 119 10.41 14.12 -10.89
CA ALA A 119 11.59 14.87 -10.53
C ALA A 119 12.19 15.57 -11.75
N VAL A 120 12.46 14.84 -12.84
CA VAL A 120 12.99 15.43 -14.08
C VAL A 120 12.09 16.54 -14.61
N ILE A 121 10.76 16.34 -14.61
CA ILE A 121 9.82 17.35 -15.10
C ILE A 121 9.86 18.62 -14.23
N PHE A 122 9.74 18.49 -12.91
CA PHE A 122 9.56 19.63 -12.03
C PHE A 122 10.86 20.30 -11.57
N THR A 123 12.02 19.63 -11.67
CA THR A 123 13.32 20.27 -11.41
C THR A 123 13.96 20.87 -12.65
N SER A 124 13.33 20.73 -13.81
CA SER A 124 13.76 21.36 -15.08
C SER A 124 12.82 22.52 -15.42
N ASP A 125 13.20 23.33 -16.41
CA ASP A 125 12.39 24.45 -16.92
C ASP A 125 11.19 24.00 -17.79
N ILE A 126 10.68 22.77 -17.59
CA ILE A 126 9.53 22.25 -18.32
C ILE A 126 8.25 22.99 -17.89
N PRO A 127 7.91 23.09 -16.57
CA PRO A 127 6.65 23.69 -16.13
C PRO A 127 6.49 25.13 -16.64
N ASP A 128 7.58 25.90 -16.65
CA ASP A 128 7.63 27.31 -17.05
C ASP A 128 7.36 27.52 -18.55
N LYS A 129 7.59 26.48 -19.36
CA LYS A 129 7.39 26.51 -20.82
C LYS A 129 6.00 26.01 -21.23
N LEU A 130 5.18 25.54 -20.30
CA LEU A 130 3.87 24.96 -20.61
C LEU A 130 2.82 26.06 -20.78
N SER A 131 2.32 26.23 -22.01
CA SER A 131 1.19 27.12 -22.25
C SER A 131 -0.14 26.46 -21.89
N THR A 132 -1.05 27.22 -21.27
CA THR A 132 -2.43 26.82 -21.04
C THR A 132 -3.26 26.71 -22.34
N LYS A 133 -2.74 27.24 -23.45
CA LYS A 133 -3.38 27.18 -24.77
C LYS A 133 -3.12 25.87 -25.52
N ASP A 134 -2.06 25.16 -25.14
CA ASP A 134 -1.66 23.93 -25.81
C ASP A 134 -2.43 22.73 -25.26
N VAL A 135 -2.75 21.78 -26.14
CA VAL A 135 -3.38 20.51 -25.74
C VAL A 135 -2.48 19.75 -24.76
N ALA A 136 -1.16 19.82 -24.97
CA ALA A 136 -0.15 19.30 -24.06
C ALA A 136 0.27 20.33 -22.99
N GLY A 137 -0.67 21.12 -22.47
CA GLY A 137 -0.40 22.11 -21.43
C GLY A 137 -0.37 21.55 -20.00
N PRO A 138 -0.38 22.42 -18.98
CA PRO A 138 -0.37 22.09 -17.56
C PRO A 138 -1.43 21.08 -17.11
N GLN A 139 -2.63 21.18 -17.69
CA GLN A 139 -3.77 20.37 -17.27
C GLN A 139 -3.58 18.91 -17.66
N LEU A 140 -3.06 18.65 -18.86
CA LEU A 140 -2.81 17.28 -19.31
C LEU A 140 -1.66 16.64 -18.51
N LEU A 141 -0.64 17.41 -18.12
CA LEU A 141 0.40 16.94 -17.19
C LEU A 141 -0.20 16.52 -15.84
N LYS A 142 -1.08 17.34 -15.26
CA LYS A 142 -1.78 17.01 -14.00
C LYS A 142 -2.60 15.73 -14.15
N VAL A 143 -3.36 15.58 -15.23
CA VAL A 143 -4.12 14.35 -15.53
C VAL A 143 -3.17 13.15 -15.67
N GLY A 144 -2.04 13.32 -16.35
CA GLY A 144 -0.98 12.33 -16.48
C GLY A 144 -0.52 11.78 -15.14
N ILE A 145 -0.19 12.67 -14.21
CA ILE A 145 0.25 12.26 -12.87
C ILE A 145 -0.93 11.66 -12.08
N ALA A 146 -2.14 12.21 -12.19
CA ALA A 146 -3.34 11.73 -11.49
C ALA A 146 -3.81 10.33 -11.91
N MET A 147 -3.49 9.87 -13.13
CA MET A 147 -3.76 8.50 -13.56
C MET A 147 -3.17 7.44 -12.61
N SER A 148 -2.12 7.77 -11.87
CA SER A 148 -1.54 6.90 -10.84
C SER A 148 -2.54 6.46 -9.76
N GLY A 149 -3.52 7.28 -9.41
CA GLY A 149 -4.58 6.90 -8.47
C GLY A 149 -5.49 5.82 -9.02
N VAL A 150 -5.78 5.87 -10.32
CA VAL A 150 -6.58 4.83 -11.02
C VAL A 150 -5.77 3.55 -11.18
N ILE A 151 -4.48 3.66 -11.52
CA ILE A 151 -3.54 2.52 -11.61
C ILE A 151 -3.43 1.81 -10.25
N TYR A 152 -3.37 2.56 -9.15
CA TYR A 152 -3.39 1.99 -7.80
C TYR A 152 -4.70 1.23 -7.53
N LEU A 153 -5.84 1.84 -7.84
CA LEU A 153 -7.16 1.24 -7.62
C LEU A 153 -7.29 -0.08 -8.38
N VAL A 154 -6.97 -0.11 -9.67
CA VAL A 154 -7.05 -1.32 -10.51
C VAL A 154 -6.11 -2.41 -9.98
N LEU A 155 -4.90 -2.04 -9.54
CA LEU A 155 -3.96 -2.99 -8.92
C LEU A 155 -4.56 -3.64 -7.66
N VAL A 156 -5.13 -2.85 -6.76
CA VAL A 156 -5.67 -3.35 -5.48
C VAL A 156 -6.94 -4.17 -5.69
N GLU A 157 -7.85 -3.73 -6.56
CA GLU A 157 -9.06 -4.50 -6.89
C GLU A 157 -8.73 -5.85 -7.55
N GLY A 158 -7.64 -5.94 -8.32
CA GLY A 158 -7.14 -7.20 -8.86
C GLY A 158 -6.69 -8.22 -7.81
N HIS A 159 -6.58 -7.83 -6.54
CA HIS A 159 -6.25 -8.68 -5.39
C HIS A 159 -7.46 -8.94 -4.46
N ASN A 160 -8.64 -8.44 -4.83
CA ASN A 160 -9.84 -8.47 -4.00
C ASN A 160 -10.93 -9.38 -4.59
N TRP A 161 -11.01 -10.63 -4.12
CA TRP A 161 -12.16 -11.53 -4.42
C TRP A 161 -13.08 -11.72 -3.22
N SER A 162 -12.98 -10.84 -2.23
CA SER A 162 -13.81 -10.90 -1.03
C SER A 162 -15.26 -10.52 -1.36
N GLU A 163 -16.20 -11.19 -0.71
CA GLU A 163 -17.63 -10.91 -0.91
C GLU A 163 -17.98 -9.50 -0.42
N ALA A 164 -18.94 -8.87 -1.10
CA ALA A 164 -19.45 -7.56 -0.71
C ALA A 164 -20.01 -7.62 0.73
N GLY A 165 -19.64 -6.65 1.55
CA GLY A 165 -20.02 -6.60 2.97
C GLY A 165 -19.10 -7.38 3.91
N SER A 166 -18.14 -8.16 3.39
CA SER A 166 -17.11 -8.76 4.25
C SER A 166 -16.19 -7.70 4.86
N PRO A 167 -15.66 -7.92 6.09
CA PRO A 167 -14.72 -6.98 6.71
C PRO A 167 -13.48 -6.70 5.85
N ARG A 168 -13.02 -7.70 5.10
CA ARG A 168 -11.90 -7.55 4.17
C ARG A 168 -12.25 -6.66 2.97
N TYR A 169 -13.41 -6.86 2.36
CA TYR A 169 -13.87 -6.00 1.27
C TYR A 169 -13.94 -4.53 1.71
N SER A 170 -14.56 -4.27 2.87
CA SER A 170 -14.66 -2.90 3.41
C SER A 170 -13.30 -2.29 3.72
N TYR A 171 -12.36 -3.08 4.24
CA TYR A 171 -11.00 -2.62 4.45
C TYR A 171 -10.29 -2.27 3.14
N VAL A 172 -10.32 -3.19 2.16
CA VAL A 172 -9.65 -3.01 0.86
C VAL A 172 -10.22 -1.81 0.12
N SER A 173 -11.54 -1.68 0.07
CA SER A 173 -12.22 -0.54 -0.54
C SER A 173 -11.90 0.78 0.15
N SER A 174 -11.87 0.80 1.49
CA SER A 174 -11.45 1.99 2.26
C SER A 174 -10.01 2.39 1.96
N VAL A 175 -9.10 1.43 1.85
CA VAL A 175 -7.71 1.67 1.45
C VAL A 175 -7.62 2.21 0.02
N CYS A 176 -8.34 1.63 -0.94
CA CYS A 176 -8.39 2.12 -2.33
C CYS A 176 -8.78 3.59 -2.38
N VAL A 177 -9.91 3.94 -1.73
CA VAL A 177 -10.44 5.31 -1.74
C VAL A 177 -9.49 6.26 -1.02
N LYS A 178 -9.02 5.90 0.18
CA LYS A 178 -8.15 6.76 0.97
C LYS A 178 -6.84 7.06 0.24
N THR A 179 -6.15 6.02 -0.24
CA THR A 179 -4.89 6.19 -0.96
C THR A 179 -5.08 6.89 -2.30
N GLY A 180 -6.18 6.62 -3.02
CA GLY A 180 -6.50 7.33 -4.24
C GLY A 180 -6.66 8.85 -4.02
N ILE A 181 -7.36 9.24 -2.96
CA ILE A 181 -7.51 10.65 -2.57
C ILE A 181 -6.16 11.26 -2.18
N GLU A 182 -5.30 10.54 -1.46
CA GLU A 182 -3.95 11.00 -1.10
C GLU A 182 -3.08 11.24 -2.34
N ILE A 183 -3.14 10.36 -3.35
CA ILE A 183 -2.44 10.54 -4.62
C ILE A 183 -2.95 11.78 -5.37
N LEU A 184 -4.27 11.98 -5.45
CA LEU A 184 -4.85 13.17 -6.11
C LEU A 184 -4.48 14.47 -5.36
N ASP A 185 -4.36 14.42 -4.03
CA ASP A 185 -3.89 15.53 -3.21
C ASP A 185 -2.43 15.87 -3.54
N SER A 186 -1.56 14.88 -3.76
CA SER A 186 -0.19 15.11 -4.25
C SER A 186 -0.13 15.78 -5.62
N VAL A 187 -1.02 15.43 -6.55
CA VAL A 187 -1.10 16.11 -7.85
C VAL A 187 -1.52 17.57 -7.67
N SER A 188 -2.50 17.81 -6.80
CA SER A 188 -2.94 19.16 -6.47
C SER A 188 -1.82 19.96 -5.79
N PHE A 189 -0.98 19.30 -4.99
CA PHE A 189 0.19 19.93 -4.37
C PHE A 189 1.29 20.26 -5.39
N LEU A 190 1.60 19.35 -6.32
CA LEU A 190 2.50 19.62 -7.45
C LEU A 190 1.99 20.76 -8.35
N SER A 191 0.67 20.92 -8.48
CA SER A 191 0.08 21.96 -9.31
C SER A 191 0.42 23.38 -8.88
N ILE A 192 0.85 23.56 -7.62
CA ILE A 192 1.35 24.84 -7.10
C ILE A 192 2.58 25.31 -7.90
N ILE A 193 3.40 24.36 -8.39
CA ILE A 193 4.59 24.67 -9.18
C ILE A 193 4.22 25.02 -10.64
N ILE A 194 3.08 24.57 -11.15
CA ILE A 194 2.73 24.67 -12.59
C ILE A 194 1.89 25.93 -12.91
N ASN A 195 1.22 26.56 -11.95
CA ASN A 195 0.23 27.61 -12.25
C ASN A 195 0.87 28.99 -12.49
N ASP A 196 0.46 29.68 -13.57
CA ASP A 196 0.87 31.03 -14.01
C ASP A 196 0.75 32.14 -12.94
N SER A 197 -0.12 31.99 -11.94
CA SER A 197 -0.20 32.90 -10.78
C SER A 197 1.05 32.85 -9.89
N ALA A 198 2.03 32.04 -10.27
CA ALA A 198 3.34 31.96 -9.68
C ALA A 198 4.34 32.97 -10.26
N GLU A 199 4.01 33.92 -11.13
CA GLU A 199 5.01 34.94 -11.55
C GLU A 199 5.64 35.66 -10.33
N ASP A 200 4.86 36.01 -9.30
CA ASP A 200 5.36 36.56 -8.02
C ASP A 200 5.97 35.47 -7.10
N LEU A 201 5.58 34.20 -7.29
CA LEU A 201 5.99 33.07 -6.46
C LEU A 201 7.32 32.46 -6.95
N MET A 202 7.55 32.41 -8.25
CA MET A 202 8.69 31.82 -8.95
C MET A 202 9.95 32.64 -8.76
N GLU A 203 9.84 33.97 -8.67
CA GLU A 203 10.96 34.82 -8.26
C GLU A 203 11.41 34.51 -6.81
N THR A 204 10.51 33.92 -6.00
CA THR A 204 10.74 33.56 -4.60
C THR A 204 11.02 32.05 -4.38
N LEU A 205 10.68 31.17 -5.33
CA LEU A 205 10.88 29.73 -5.20
C LEU A 205 12.34 29.37 -5.52
N THR A 206 13.18 29.34 -4.49
CA THR A 206 14.51 28.75 -4.62
C THR A 206 14.40 27.32 -5.18
N PRO A 207 15.32 26.88 -6.06
CA PRO A 207 15.33 25.50 -6.57
C PRO A 207 15.28 24.41 -5.48
N GLY A 208 15.81 24.71 -4.28
CA GLY A 208 15.71 23.85 -3.10
C GLY A 208 14.28 23.66 -2.58
N PHE A 209 13.41 24.66 -2.72
CA PHE A 209 12.01 24.58 -2.31
C PHE A 209 11.19 23.71 -3.27
N VAL A 210 11.39 23.86 -4.59
CA VAL A 210 10.79 22.97 -5.61
C VAL A 210 11.20 21.52 -5.36
N SER A 211 12.50 21.28 -5.16
CA SER A 211 13.05 19.96 -4.83
C SER A 211 12.45 19.41 -3.53
N GLY A 212 12.23 20.26 -2.53
CA GLY A 212 11.56 19.91 -1.28
C GLY A 212 10.11 19.47 -1.49
N ILE A 213 9.33 20.21 -2.28
CA ILE A 213 7.94 19.84 -2.63
C ILE A 213 7.93 18.47 -3.32
N VAL A 214 8.77 18.29 -4.35
CA VAL A 214 8.88 17.03 -5.08
C VAL A 214 9.27 15.87 -4.16
N ALA A 215 10.19 16.09 -3.22
CA ALA A 215 10.58 15.06 -2.25
C ALA A 215 9.43 14.65 -1.31
N ILE A 216 8.67 15.61 -0.76
CA ILE A 216 7.53 15.31 0.11
C ILE A 216 6.42 14.58 -0.67
N VAL A 217 6.16 15.01 -1.92
CA VAL A 217 5.28 14.29 -2.84
C VAL A 217 5.78 12.87 -3.09
N GLY A 218 7.09 12.70 -3.29
CA GLY A 218 7.72 11.40 -3.46
C GLY A 218 7.48 10.45 -2.31
N VAL A 219 7.59 10.94 -1.08
CA VAL A 219 7.25 10.15 0.11
C VAL A 219 5.79 9.69 0.05
N ASN A 220 4.86 10.57 -0.31
CA ASN A 220 3.44 10.22 -0.39
C ASN A 220 3.15 9.14 -1.46
N PHE A 221 3.83 9.15 -2.61
CA PHE A 221 3.72 8.10 -3.63
C PHE A 221 4.29 6.75 -3.18
N LEU A 222 5.24 6.75 -2.23
CA LEU A 222 5.84 5.53 -1.68
C LEU A 222 5.09 4.99 -0.46
N LEU A 223 4.31 5.79 0.26
CA LEU A 223 3.50 5.33 1.40
C LEU A 223 2.57 4.15 1.10
N PRO A 224 1.92 4.05 -0.08
CA PRO A 224 1.11 2.89 -0.41
C PRO A 224 1.87 1.58 -0.40
N VAL A 225 3.20 1.57 -0.55
CA VAL A 225 4.03 0.35 -0.40
C VAL A 225 3.79 -0.29 0.97
N LEU A 226 3.70 0.50 2.05
CA LEU A 226 3.45 0.01 3.40
C LEU A 226 2.03 -0.56 3.54
N ILE A 227 1.06 0.07 2.90
CA ILE A 227 -0.35 -0.37 2.92
C ILE A 227 -0.51 -1.67 2.14
N LEU A 228 0.10 -1.76 0.95
CA LEU A 228 0.13 -2.95 0.12
C LEU A 228 0.93 -4.09 0.76
N TYR A 229 1.99 -3.77 1.52
CA TYR A 229 2.69 -4.74 2.34
C TYR A 229 1.76 -5.34 3.41
N LYS A 230 1.01 -4.50 4.14
CA LYS A 230 -0.05 -4.99 5.06
C LYS A 230 -1.06 -5.84 4.30
N LEU A 231 -1.46 -5.40 3.10
CA LEU A 231 -2.38 -6.14 2.23
C LEU A 231 -1.88 -7.56 1.91
N SER A 232 -0.57 -7.68 1.69
CA SER A 232 0.09 -8.94 1.33
C SER A 232 0.17 -9.97 2.46
N LEU A 233 0.06 -9.58 3.73
CA LEU A 233 0.27 -10.47 4.88
C LEU A 233 -0.85 -11.53 5.09
N GLY A 234 -2.00 -11.40 4.40
CA GLY A 234 -3.13 -12.35 4.45
C GLY A 234 -3.89 -12.38 5.80
N GLU A 235 -5.21 -12.62 5.78
CA GLU A 235 -6.16 -12.38 6.89
C GLU A 235 -5.74 -12.84 8.29
N HIS A 236 -4.98 -13.94 8.41
CA HIS A 236 -4.57 -14.48 9.72
C HIS A 236 -3.55 -13.58 10.46
N HIS A 237 -2.72 -12.84 9.74
CA HIS A 237 -1.70 -11.95 10.33
C HIS A 237 -2.25 -10.55 10.66
N TRP A 238 -3.37 -10.17 10.07
CA TRP A 238 -3.96 -8.83 10.22
C TRP A 238 -4.54 -8.61 11.60
N LYS A 239 -5.16 -9.66 12.15
CA LYS A 239 -5.70 -9.66 13.52
C LYS A 239 -4.61 -9.58 14.58
N LYS A 240 -3.34 -9.81 14.21
CA LYS A 240 -2.19 -9.89 15.11
C LYS A 240 -1.18 -8.77 14.90
N LEU A 241 -1.48 -7.75 14.09
CA LEU A 241 -0.56 -6.62 13.93
C LEU A 241 -0.38 -5.95 15.31
N PRO A 242 0.84 -5.86 15.85
CA PRO A 242 1.05 -5.28 17.16
C PRO A 242 0.66 -3.79 17.11
N LEU A 243 -0.17 -3.37 18.07
CA LEU A 243 -0.55 -1.97 18.34
C LEU A 243 0.55 -0.92 18.02
N PRO A 244 1.82 -1.09 18.44
CA PRO A 244 2.88 -0.13 18.14
C PRO A 244 3.14 0.09 16.63
N ILE A 245 2.95 -0.91 15.77
CA ILE A 245 3.15 -0.75 14.31
C ILE A 245 2.03 0.11 13.70
N THR A 246 0.81 -0.03 14.19
CA THR A 246 -0.32 0.82 13.73
C THR A 246 -0.11 2.27 14.16
N VAL A 247 0.31 2.50 15.41
CA VAL A 247 0.67 3.83 15.93
C VAL A 247 1.82 4.43 15.13
N PHE A 248 2.89 3.67 14.92
CA PHE A 248 4.05 4.13 14.15
C PHE A 248 3.70 4.52 12.72
N HIS A 249 2.88 3.71 12.04
CA HIS A 249 2.42 4.01 10.69
C HIS A 249 1.58 5.29 10.62
N ASN A 250 0.64 5.48 11.56
CA ASN A 250 -0.18 6.69 11.62
C ASN A 250 0.66 7.93 11.92
N LEU A 251 1.64 7.82 12.82
CA LEU A 251 2.56 8.91 13.15
C LEU A 251 3.43 9.27 11.93
N LEU A 252 3.97 8.26 11.25
CA LEU A 252 4.79 8.46 10.04
C LEU A 252 3.98 9.15 8.94
N HIS A 253 2.71 8.79 8.75
CA HIS A 253 1.83 9.45 7.80
C HIS A 253 1.62 10.93 8.13
N VAL A 254 1.27 11.24 9.38
CA VAL A 254 1.05 12.63 9.82
C VAL A 254 2.31 13.48 9.65
N LEU A 255 3.44 12.98 10.12
CA LEU A 255 4.69 13.73 10.12
C LEU A 255 5.28 13.89 8.71
N SER A 256 5.08 12.92 7.83
CA SER A 256 5.71 12.93 6.50
C SER A 256 4.85 13.56 5.41
N VAL A 257 3.52 13.62 5.60
CA VAL A 257 2.59 14.09 4.56
C VAL A 257 1.65 15.16 5.08
N ASP A 258 0.77 14.85 6.04
CA ASP A 258 -0.29 15.78 6.42
C ASP A 258 0.26 17.08 7.03
N LEU A 259 1.26 16.99 7.90
CA LEU A 259 1.88 18.15 8.54
C LEU A 259 2.71 18.99 7.55
N PRO A 260 3.60 18.43 6.72
CA PRO A 260 4.30 19.20 5.69
C PRO A 260 3.36 19.85 4.66
N TYR A 261 2.35 19.12 4.18
CA TYR A 261 1.38 19.66 3.23
C TYR A 261 0.55 20.80 3.84
N PHE A 262 0.17 20.65 5.11
CA PHE A 262 -0.50 21.72 5.86
C PHE A 262 0.38 22.96 5.99
N ALA A 263 1.63 22.80 6.46
CA ALA A 263 2.54 23.92 6.70
C ALA A 263 2.85 24.71 5.42
N ILE A 264 3.15 24.03 4.32
CA ILE A 264 3.46 24.68 3.04
C ILE A 264 2.22 25.39 2.48
N ARG A 265 1.04 24.75 2.50
CA ARG A 265 -0.19 25.39 2.01
C ARG A 265 -0.63 26.57 2.88
N LEU A 266 -0.41 26.51 4.19
CA LEU A 266 -0.66 27.61 5.10
C LEU A 266 0.29 28.79 4.81
N LEU A 267 1.59 28.51 4.61
CA LEU A 267 2.57 29.52 4.23
C LEU A 267 2.18 30.23 2.92
N LEU A 268 1.80 29.46 1.90
CA LEU A 268 1.37 29.98 0.60
C LEU A 268 0.08 30.80 0.70
N TRP A 269 -0.86 30.37 1.54
CA TRP A 269 -2.10 31.12 1.76
C TRP A 269 -1.86 32.44 2.49
N VAL A 270 -1.06 32.44 3.58
CA VAL A 270 -0.80 33.64 4.39
C VAL A 270 0.05 34.66 3.63
N ARG A 271 1.08 34.20 2.91
CA ARG A 271 2.08 35.10 2.29
C ARG A 271 1.76 35.47 0.85
N HIS A 272 1.11 34.58 0.11
CA HIS A 272 0.90 34.73 -1.33
C HIS A 272 -0.58 34.68 -1.72
N HIS A 273 -1.50 34.68 -0.75
CA HIS A 273 -2.96 34.68 -0.95
C HIS A 273 -3.47 33.56 -1.89
N HIS A 274 -2.73 32.46 -1.97
CA HIS A 274 -3.08 31.35 -2.85
C HIS A 274 -4.33 30.61 -2.32
N ASN A 275 -5.29 30.34 -3.20
CA ASN A 275 -6.56 29.70 -2.85
C ASN A 275 -6.41 28.18 -2.63
N THR A 276 -5.95 27.78 -1.44
CA THR A 276 -5.74 26.36 -1.04
C THR A 276 -6.59 25.93 0.17
N SER A 277 -7.65 26.67 0.51
CA SER A 277 -8.44 26.49 1.74
C SER A 277 -9.00 25.08 1.94
N VAL A 278 -9.54 24.45 0.89
CA VAL A 278 -10.11 23.09 0.96
C VAL A 278 -9.04 22.05 1.31
N PHE A 279 -7.86 22.17 0.71
CA PHE A 279 -6.74 21.26 0.96
C PHE A 279 -6.09 21.48 2.33
N ILE A 280 -6.05 22.74 2.81
CA ILE A 280 -5.63 23.05 4.19
C ILE A 280 -6.55 22.34 5.18
N MET A 281 -7.86 22.45 4.97
CA MET A 281 -8.86 21.81 5.83
C MET A 281 -8.77 20.29 5.80
N LYS A 282 -8.54 19.67 4.63
CA LYS A 282 -8.28 18.22 4.52
C LYS A 282 -7.11 17.79 5.41
N ASN A 283 -5.98 18.50 5.36
CA ASN A 283 -4.81 18.11 6.15
C ASN A 283 -5.03 18.35 7.64
N ALA A 284 -5.74 19.42 8.03
CA ALA A 284 -6.16 19.63 9.41
C ALA A 284 -7.05 18.49 9.92
N PHE A 285 -8.04 18.05 9.14
CA PHE A 285 -8.85 16.88 9.46
C PHE A 285 -8.02 15.60 9.58
N GLY A 286 -7.04 15.40 8.69
CA GLY A 286 -6.10 14.29 8.75
C GLY A 286 -5.32 14.24 10.06
N ILE A 287 -4.73 15.39 10.45
CA ILE A 287 -4.00 15.54 11.72
C ILE A 287 -4.90 15.26 12.93
N LEU A 288 -6.11 15.85 12.97
CA LEU A 288 -7.05 15.66 14.07
C LEU A 288 -7.51 14.20 14.18
N THR A 289 -7.80 13.55 13.04
CA THR A 289 -8.21 12.15 13.00
C THR A 289 -7.10 11.24 13.48
N ALA A 290 -5.86 11.48 13.04
CA ALA A 290 -4.71 10.72 13.49
C ALA A 290 -4.43 10.93 14.98
N ALA A 291 -4.52 12.17 15.49
CA ALA A 291 -4.39 12.45 16.92
C ALA A 291 -5.43 11.69 17.75
N ARG A 292 -6.69 11.68 17.30
CA ARG A 292 -7.78 10.92 17.93
C ARG A 292 -7.50 9.41 17.93
N ASN A 293 -6.95 8.86 16.86
CA ASN A 293 -6.65 7.43 16.74
C ASN A 293 -5.40 7.02 17.53
N ILE A 294 -4.38 7.89 17.60
CA ILE A 294 -3.12 7.63 18.32
C ILE A 294 -3.34 7.73 19.83
N TYR A 295 -4.18 8.65 20.32
CA TYR A 295 -4.39 8.88 21.75
C TYR A 295 -4.73 7.62 22.57
N PRO A 296 -5.76 6.80 22.22
CA PRO A 296 -6.09 5.60 23.00
C PRO A 296 -5.00 4.54 22.93
N ASP A 297 -4.37 4.35 21.76
CA ASP A 297 -3.33 3.35 21.55
C ASP A 297 -2.04 3.72 22.29
N LEU A 298 -1.67 5.01 22.28
CA LEU A 298 -0.55 5.57 23.04
C LEU A 298 -0.79 5.44 24.54
N LYS A 299 -2.01 5.73 25.00
CA LYS A 299 -2.39 5.53 26.41
C LYS A 299 -2.26 4.06 26.82
N MET A 300 -2.67 3.11 25.97
CA MET A 300 -2.48 1.67 26.21
C MET A 300 -1.00 1.24 26.19
N CYS A 301 -0.18 1.83 25.32
CA CYS A 301 1.26 1.58 25.29
C CYS A 301 1.98 2.15 26.53
N LEU A 302 1.59 3.35 26.98
CA LEU A 302 2.19 4.01 28.14
C LEU A 302 1.71 3.40 29.47
N THR A 303 0.48 2.89 29.55
CA THR A 303 -0.03 2.21 30.76
C THR A 303 0.44 0.76 30.88
N LYS A 304 0.93 0.14 29.80
CA LYS A 304 1.70 -1.10 29.88
C LYS A 304 3.14 -0.80 30.35
N ALA A 305 3.29 -0.51 31.63
CA ALA A 305 4.54 -0.78 32.35
C ALA A 305 4.91 -2.28 32.15
N PRO A 306 6.19 -2.67 32.16
CA PRO A 306 6.60 -4.04 31.88
C PRO A 306 6.14 -4.94 33.03
N LYS A 307 4.92 -5.47 32.97
CA LYS A 307 4.60 -6.69 33.70
C LYS A 307 5.41 -7.79 33.03
N ARG A 308 6.52 -8.15 33.69
CA ARG A 308 7.28 -9.37 33.46
C ARG A 308 6.36 -10.47 32.95
N GLN A 309 6.62 -10.90 31.73
CA GLN A 309 6.09 -12.12 31.15
C GLN A 309 6.81 -13.33 31.78
N ASN A 310 6.81 -13.41 33.12
CA ASN A 310 7.37 -14.50 33.93
C ASN A 310 6.30 -14.97 34.90
N GLU A 311 5.17 -15.44 34.38
CA GLU A 311 4.18 -16.19 35.16
C GLU A 311 3.27 -16.98 34.21
N PHE A 312 3.85 -17.78 33.32
CA PHE A 312 3.15 -18.89 32.67
C PHE A 312 4.12 -19.97 32.18
N LEU A 313 5.08 -20.32 33.04
CA LEU A 313 5.82 -21.59 32.99
C LEU A 313 6.03 -22.05 34.46
N SER A 314 4.93 -22.15 35.21
CA SER A 314 4.86 -23.19 36.24
C SER A 314 4.39 -24.45 35.52
N GLY A 315 5.15 -25.52 35.67
CA GLY A 315 5.15 -26.66 34.76
C GLY A 315 3.80 -27.37 34.67
N GLU A 316 3.13 -27.22 33.54
CA GLU A 316 2.28 -28.27 33.01
C GLU A 316 2.36 -28.20 31.47
N LYS A 317 3.02 -29.19 30.88
CA LYS A 317 2.99 -29.42 29.42
C LYS A 317 1.53 -29.67 29.04
N ILE A 318 0.85 -28.68 28.49
CA ILE A 318 -0.36 -28.91 27.71
C ILE A 318 0.11 -29.45 26.35
N VAL A 319 0.16 -30.77 26.25
CA VAL A 319 0.27 -31.48 24.97
C VAL A 319 -1.10 -31.32 24.30
N TYR A 320 -1.15 -30.61 23.17
CA TYR A 320 -2.32 -30.62 22.30
C TYR A 320 -2.44 -32.02 21.70
N VAL A 321 -3.50 -32.74 22.08
CA VAL A 321 -3.76 -34.14 21.66
C VAL A 321 -4.07 -34.24 20.17
N ASP A 322 -4.41 -33.14 19.50
CA ASP A 322 -4.72 -33.11 18.06
C ASP A 322 -3.49 -33.29 17.15
N ASP A 323 -2.26 -33.12 17.66
CA ASP A 323 -1.04 -33.24 16.85
C ASP A 323 -0.38 -34.63 16.90
N ILE A 324 -0.91 -35.59 17.67
CA ILE A 324 -0.30 -36.93 17.83
C ILE A 324 -1.20 -38.07 17.33
N VAL A 325 -2.51 -37.89 17.21
CA VAL A 325 -3.42 -38.99 16.86
C VAL A 325 -3.96 -38.82 15.44
N GLY A 326 -3.24 -39.38 14.49
CA GLY A 326 -3.86 -39.79 13.23
C GLY A 326 -4.79 -40.96 13.52
N ASP A 327 -6.09 -40.78 13.26
CA ASP A 327 -7.18 -41.76 13.04
C ASP A 327 -7.23 -43.10 13.83
N ASP A 328 -6.48 -43.26 14.91
CA ASP A 328 -6.51 -44.47 15.73
C ASP A 328 -7.37 -44.28 16.99
N GLU A 329 -8.66 -44.60 16.84
CA GLU A 329 -9.71 -44.49 17.85
C GLU A 329 -9.36 -45.25 19.15
N LYS A 330 -8.50 -46.28 19.08
CA LYS A 330 -8.01 -47.02 20.26
C LYS A 330 -7.05 -46.20 21.13
N ALA A 331 -6.24 -45.33 20.54
CA ALA A 331 -5.29 -44.50 21.28
C ALA A 331 -6.02 -43.41 22.11
N VAL A 332 -7.14 -42.90 21.59
CA VAL A 332 -7.98 -41.92 22.28
C VAL A 332 -8.64 -42.54 23.52
N ASP A 333 -9.08 -43.79 23.42
CA ASP A 333 -9.76 -44.49 24.52
C ASP A 333 -8.80 -44.90 25.65
N GLU A 334 -7.57 -45.29 25.31
CA GLU A 334 -6.48 -45.47 26.29
C GLU A 334 -6.14 -44.16 27.01
N LEU A 335 -6.03 -43.04 26.27
CA LEU A 335 -5.73 -41.74 26.88
C LEU A 335 -6.84 -41.26 27.83
N LYS A 336 -8.11 -41.47 27.46
CA LYS A 336 -9.26 -41.17 28.32
C LYS A 336 -9.24 -41.97 29.62
N LYS A 337 -8.87 -43.25 29.57
CA LYS A 337 -8.73 -44.10 30.77
C LYS A 337 -7.62 -43.60 31.70
N VAL A 338 -6.49 -43.18 31.15
CA VAL A 338 -5.37 -42.64 31.94
C VAL A 338 -5.74 -41.30 32.61
N ILE A 339 -6.46 -40.43 31.90
CA ILE A 339 -6.94 -39.14 32.46
C ILE A 339 -7.98 -39.37 33.57
N LEU A 340 -8.91 -40.32 33.39
CA LEU A 340 -9.89 -40.70 34.41
C LEU A 340 -9.24 -41.30 35.67
N GLN A 341 -8.22 -42.15 35.52
CA GLN A 341 -7.46 -42.68 36.66
C GLN A 341 -6.72 -41.57 37.43
N LYS A 342 -6.16 -40.59 36.72
CA LYS A 342 -5.41 -39.49 37.34
C LYS A 342 -6.33 -38.53 38.11
N ASN A 343 -7.52 -38.25 37.60
CA ASN A 343 -8.52 -37.42 38.28
C ASN A 343 -9.13 -38.11 39.52
N ASN A 344 -9.38 -39.42 39.45
CA ASN A 344 -9.88 -40.17 40.62
C ASN A 344 -8.85 -40.25 41.75
N LYS A 345 -7.55 -40.26 41.42
CA LYS A 345 -6.47 -40.23 42.42
C LYS A 345 -6.33 -38.86 43.09
N ALA A 346 -6.58 -37.77 42.36
CA ALA A 346 -6.56 -36.41 42.90
C ALA A 346 -7.77 -36.06 43.79
N LEU A 347 -8.88 -36.80 43.67
CA LEU A 347 -10.07 -36.65 44.52
C LEU A 347 -10.05 -37.50 45.80
N GLY A 348 -9.14 -38.48 45.91
CA GLY A 348 -8.98 -39.33 47.10
C GLY A 348 -8.10 -38.74 48.20
N ASP A 349 -7.34 -37.67 47.91
CA ASP A 349 -6.42 -37.00 48.84
C ASP A 349 -6.97 -35.64 49.35
N LYS A 350 -8.30 -35.48 49.43
CA LYS A 350 -8.95 -34.30 50.04
C LYS A 350 -9.81 -34.66 51.25
#